data_AF-A0A093ZM65-F1
#
_entry.id   AF-A0A093ZM65-F1
#
_cell.length_a   1.000
_cell.length_b   1.000
_cell.length_c   1.000
_cell.angle_alpha   90.00
_cell.angle_beta   90.00
_cell.angle_gamma   90.00
#
_symmetry.space_group_name_H-M   'P 1'
#
loop_
_entity.id
_entity.type
_entity.pdbx_description
1 polymer ?
#
loop_
_entity_poly.entity_id
_entity_poly.type
_entity_poly.pdbx_seq_one_letter_code
_entity_poly.pdbx_strand_id
1 'polypeptide(L)'
;MKIFAPFLVAALTAQSWAAPTLYLAGDSTMASSSGSTQGFGEYLKNSFSGITVVNKAVGGRSARSYWNEGKFQAIANVVKPGDYVLFEFGHNDGGSLSTGDNGRTACFGGGTEVCISPTTGEKVYTYVFYLLQAGKLMTGKGAHVVVASPTPNNLWESGTWGYTAPRFTAYGRTVVNNLGSLAAFVDHGLYVANEYKALGANVVNSFYPNDHTHTSPAGAKSVAGQFMKALMCGKSDLSAYSTTKISGNCY
;
A
#
# COMPACT_ATOMS: atom_id res chain seq x y z
N MET A 1 -45.21 23.57 -47.26
CA MET A 1 -43.80 23.12 -47.21
C MET A 1 -43.54 22.59 -45.79
N LYS A 2 -43.56 21.26 -45.59
CA LYS A 2 -43.31 20.65 -44.27
C LYS A 2 -41.84 20.28 -44.20
N ILE A 3 -41.08 20.97 -43.36
CA ILE A 3 -39.66 20.73 -43.14
C ILE A 3 -39.55 19.53 -42.19
N PHE A 4 -39.02 18.42 -42.68
CA PHE A 4 -38.61 17.28 -41.86
C PHE A 4 -37.17 17.53 -41.39
N ALA A 5 -36.98 17.72 -40.09
CA ALA A 5 -35.66 17.74 -39.47
C ALA A 5 -35.22 16.28 -39.19
N PRO A 6 -34.03 15.84 -39.64
CA PRO A 6 -33.54 14.51 -39.34
C PRO A 6 -33.02 14.48 -37.90
N PHE A 7 -33.60 13.61 -37.07
CA PHE A 7 -33.03 13.25 -35.77
C PHE A 7 -31.78 12.39 -36.01
N LEU A 8 -30.60 12.96 -35.79
CA LEU A 8 -29.37 12.17 -35.64
C LEU A 8 -29.45 11.41 -34.31
N VAL A 9 -29.61 10.09 -34.38
CA VAL A 9 -29.39 9.21 -33.23
C VAL A 9 -27.88 8.96 -33.14
N ALA A 10 -27.21 9.68 -32.24
CA ALA A 10 -25.82 9.37 -31.90
C ALA A 10 -25.80 8.02 -31.17
N ALA A 11 -25.21 7.00 -31.80
CA ALA A 11 -24.97 5.72 -31.17
C ALA A 11 -23.95 5.92 -30.03
N LEU A 12 -24.42 5.88 -28.77
CA LEU A 12 -23.53 5.73 -27.62
C LEU A 12 -22.89 4.35 -27.72
N THR A 13 -21.65 4.29 -28.19
CA THR A 13 -20.82 3.11 -28.01
C THR A 13 -20.52 3.01 -26.52
N ALA A 14 -21.08 2.00 -25.86
CA ALA A 14 -20.68 1.66 -24.51
C ALA A 14 -19.21 1.20 -24.55
N GLN A 15 -18.30 2.08 -24.17
CA GLN A 15 -16.89 1.75 -24.00
C GLN A 15 -16.80 0.60 -22.99
N SER A 16 -16.53 -0.63 -23.45
CA SER A 16 -16.24 -1.74 -22.54
C SER A 16 -14.82 -1.53 -22.00
N TRP A 17 -14.70 -0.94 -20.82
CA TRP A 17 -13.42 -0.82 -20.15
C TRP A 17 -12.92 -2.21 -19.79
N ALA A 18 -11.67 -2.53 -20.13
CA ALA A 18 -11.05 -3.75 -19.64
C ALA A 18 -11.08 -3.74 -18.10
N ALA A 19 -11.32 -4.90 -17.49
CA ALA A 19 -11.29 -5.02 -16.03
C ALA A 19 -9.95 -4.47 -15.50
N PRO A 20 -9.96 -3.60 -14.48
CA PRO A 20 -8.73 -2.99 -13.99
C PRO A 20 -7.82 -4.05 -13.34
N THR A 21 -6.58 -3.64 -13.11
CA THR A 21 -5.59 -4.38 -12.33
C THR A 21 -5.20 -3.57 -11.09
N LEU A 22 -5.15 -4.23 -9.93
CA LEU A 22 -4.54 -3.73 -8.71
C LEU A 22 -3.13 -4.30 -8.59
N TYR A 23 -2.12 -3.43 -8.67
CA TYR A 23 -0.73 -3.78 -8.41
C TYR A 23 -0.38 -3.47 -6.95
N LEU A 24 0.22 -4.43 -6.25
CA LEU A 24 0.64 -4.26 -4.86
C LEU A 24 2.15 -3.98 -4.81
N ALA A 25 2.56 -2.83 -4.30
CA ALA A 25 3.96 -2.47 -4.07
C ALA A 25 4.21 -2.27 -2.58
N GLY A 26 5.06 -3.12 -2.01
CA GLY A 26 5.37 -3.10 -0.59
C GLY A 26 6.54 -4.01 -0.24
N ASP A 27 6.64 -4.33 1.04
CA ASP A 27 7.76 -5.07 1.63
C ASP A 27 7.40 -6.52 2.00
N SER A 28 8.15 -7.15 2.91
CA SER A 28 7.92 -8.54 3.35
C SER A 28 6.58 -8.76 4.01
N THR A 29 5.96 -7.73 4.61
CA THR A 29 4.64 -7.86 5.23
C THR A 29 3.52 -8.00 4.21
N MET A 30 3.76 -7.62 2.94
CA MET A 30 2.83 -7.73 1.82
C MET A 30 3.22 -8.83 0.82
N ALA A 31 4.52 -9.08 0.65
CA ALA A 31 5.06 -10.01 -0.33
C ALA A 31 4.69 -11.47 -0.06
N SER A 32 4.63 -12.26 -1.13
CA SER A 32 4.54 -13.71 -1.01
C SER A 32 5.80 -14.26 -0.32
N SER A 33 5.62 -15.09 0.70
CA SER A 33 6.68 -15.86 1.33
C SER A 33 6.31 -17.33 1.46
N SER A 34 7.31 -18.16 1.75
CA SER A 34 7.17 -19.60 1.99
C SER A 34 7.47 -19.93 3.46
N GLY A 35 7.00 -21.09 3.93
CA GLY A 35 7.25 -21.57 5.29
C GLY A 35 6.21 -21.07 6.29
N SER A 36 6.66 -20.66 7.48
CA SER A 36 5.80 -20.29 8.60
C SER A 36 5.20 -18.89 8.51
N THR A 37 5.65 -18.05 7.58
CA THR A 37 5.19 -16.67 7.39
C THR A 37 4.53 -16.45 6.04
N GLN A 38 3.65 -15.45 5.94
CA GLN A 38 3.02 -15.00 4.71
C GLN A 38 2.79 -13.49 4.74
N GLY A 39 2.82 -12.83 3.58
CA GLY A 39 2.40 -11.43 3.45
C GLY A 39 0.90 -11.28 3.18
N PHE A 40 0.31 -10.18 3.65
CA PHE A 40 -1.14 -9.96 3.53
C PHE A 40 -1.62 -9.82 2.08
N GLY A 41 -0.73 -9.42 1.16
CA GLY A 41 -1.04 -9.25 -0.27
C GLY A 41 -1.49 -10.55 -0.95
N GLU A 42 -1.08 -11.71 -0.43
CA GLU A 42 -1.53 -13.01 -0.95
C GLU A 42 -3.00 -13.29 -0.64
N TYR A 43 -3.52 -12.74 0.47
CA TYR A 43 -4.93 -12.88 0.84
C TYR A 43 -5.81 -11.86 0.12
N LEU A 44 -5.26 -10.72 -0.31
CA LEU A 44 -5.99 -9.74 -1.11
C LEU A 44 -6.44 -10.29 -2.46
N LYS A 45 -5.73 -11.26 -3.04
CA LYS A 45 -6.09 -11.89 -4.33
C LYS A 45 -7.52 -12.42 -4.37
N ASN A 46 -8.04 -12.87 -3.21
CA ASN A 46 -9.39 -13.42 -3.08
C ASN A 46 -10.39 -12.44 -2.42
N SER A 47 -9.93 -11.26 -2.01
CA SER A 47 -10.77 -10.22 -1.38
C SER A 47 -11.42 -9.27 -2.39
N PHE A 48 -11.05 -9.40 -3.67
CA PHE A 48 -11.54 -8.56 -4.74
C PHE A 48 -12.20 -9.38 -5.86
N SER A 49 -13.21 -8.80 -6.51
CA SER A 49 -13.90 -9.35 -7.68
C SER A 49 -14.05 -8.26 -8.75
N GLY A 50 -13.94 -8.64 -10.03
CA GLY A 50 -13.98 -7.69 -11.15
C GLY A 50 -12.69 -6.89 -11.36
N ILE A 51 -11.63 -7.19 -10.62
CA ILE A 51 -10.29 -6.61 -10.74
C ILE A 51 -9.24 -7.70 -10.57
N THR A 52 -8.15 -7.65 -11.34
CA THR A 52 -7.02 -8.59 -11.18
C THR A 52 -6.05 -8.07 -10.12
N VAL A 53 -5.63 -8.90 -9.17
CA VAL A 53 -4.63 -8.49 -8.16
C VAL A 53 -3.26 -9.08 -8.49
N VAL A 54 -2.26 -8.22 -8.67
CA VAL A 54 -0.88 -8.59 -8.99
C VAL A 54 0.04 -8.15 -7.85
N ASN A 55 0.50 -9.11 -7.05
CA ASN A 55 1.43 -8.84 -5.96
C ASN A 55 2.85 -8.63 -6.51
N LYS A 56 3.34 -7.38 -6.42
CA LYS A 56 4.71 -6.99 -6.79
C LYS A 56 5.55 -6.62 -5.56
N ALA A 57 5.03 -6.80 -4.35
CA ALA A 57 5.78 -6.56 -3.14
C ALA A 57 7.00 -7.50 -3.05
N VAL A 58 8.08 -7.00 -2.45
CA VAL A 58 9.34 -7.74 -2.34
C VAL A 58 9.90 -7.62 -0.94
N GLY A 59 10.22 -8.76 -0.34
CA GLY A 59 10.81 -8.83 0.99
C GLY A 59 12.03 -7.92 1.16
N GLY A 60 12.07 -7.23 2.29
CA GLY A 60 13.16 -6.33 2.68
C GLY A 60 13.27 -5.04 1.89
N ARG A 61 12.28 -4.65 1.09
CA ARG A 61 12.33 -3.36 0.39
C ARG A 61 11.76 -2.23 1.24
N SER A 62 12.33 -1.06 1.04
CA SER A 62 11.87 0.26 1.48
C SER A 62 11.43 1.07 0.27
N ALA A 63 10.82 2.24 0.44
CA ALA A 63 10.50 3.12 -0.69
C ALA A 63 11.77 3.49 -1.50
N ARG A 64 12.90 3.72 -0.81
CA ARG A 64 14.22 3.96 -1.44
C ARG A 64 14.68 2.78 -2.30
N SER A 65 14.80 1.60 -1.70
CA SER A 65 15.36 0.45 -2.41
C SER A 65 14.42 -0.05 -3.51
N TYR A 66 13.10 0.02 -3.31
CA TYR A 66 12.11 -0.32 -4.34
C TYR A 66 12.19 0.65 -5.55
N TRP A 67 12.46 1.93 -5.31
CA TRP A 67 12.75 2.92 -6.34
C TRP A 67 14.07 2.64 -7.06
N ASN A 68 15.17 2.50 -6.32
CA ASN A 68 16.52 2.31 -6.87
C ASN A 68 16.61 1.02 -7.72
N GLU A 69 15.87 -0.03 -7.35
CA GLU A 69 15.80 -1.28 -8.10
C GLU A 69 14.83 -1.22 -9.30
N GLY A 70 14.28 -0.06 -9.63
CA GLY A 70 13.40 0.15 -10.80
C GLY A 70 12.04 -0.54 -10.69
N LYS A 71 11.63 -0.98 -9.50
CA LYS A 71 10.39 -1.76 -9.34
C LYS A 71 9.13 -0.91 -9.48
N PHE A 72 9.18 0.36 -9.07
CA PHE A 72 8.11 1.31 -9.41
C PHE A 72 8.02 1.52 -10.93
N GLN A 73 9.15 1.68 -11.61
CA GLN A 73 9.16 1.82 -13.06
C GLN A 73 8.58 0.58 -13.77
N ALA A 74 8.88 -0.62 -13.28
CA ALA A 74 8.32 -1.86 -13.81
C ALA A 74 6.78 -1.90 -13.75
N ILE A 75 6.17 -1.38 -12.67
CA ILE A 75 4.71 -1.24 -12.58
C ILE A 75 4.22 -0.14 -13.53
N ALA A 76 4.87 1.02 -13.56
CA ALA A 76 4.50 2.14 -14.43
C ALA A 76 4.55 1.77 -15.93
N ASN A 77 5.40 0.83 -16.32
CA ASN A 77 5.50 0.36 -17.69
C ASN A 77 4.27 -0.45 -18.15
N VAL A 78 3.52 -1.06 -17.22
CA VAL A 78 2.40 -1.96 -17.55
C VAL A 78 1.04 -1.42 -17.12
N VAL A 79 1.01 -0.43 -16.24
CA VAL A 79 -0.23 0.17 -15.74
C VAL A 79 -1.00 0.89 -16.87
N LYS A 80 -2.32 0.76 -16.85
CA LYS A 80 -3.26 1.38 -17.79
C LYS A 80 -4.17 2.39 -17.08
N PRO A 81 -4.82 3.32 -17.80
CA PRO A 81 -5.83 4.18 -17.22
C PRO A 81 -6.92 3.37 -16.51
N GLY A 82 -7.27 3.74 -15.28
CA GLY A 82 -8.25 3.03 -14.43
C GLY A 82 -7.71 1.89 -13.58
N ASP A 83 -6.44 1.47 -13.77
CA ASP A 83 -5.78 0.54 -12.86
C ASP A 83 -5.52 1.19 -11.50
N TYR A 84 -5.25 0.36 -10.49
CA TYR A 84 -4.89 0.77 -9.14
C TYR A 84 -3.48 0.33 -8.78
N VAL A 85 -2.77 1.14 -8.00
CA VAL A 85 -1.48 0.77 -7.42
C VAL A 85 -1.50 1.06 -5.92
N LEU A 86 -1.36 0.02 -5.10
CA LEU A 86 -1.21 0.14 -3.65
C LEU A 86 0.27 0.31 -3.29
N PHE A 87 0.58 1.38 -2.55
CA PHE A 87 1.87 1.59 -1.89
C PHE A 87 1.74 1.37 -0.40
N GLU A 88 2.51 0.43 0.17
CA GLU A 88 2.64 0.28 1.61
C GLU A 88 4.09 -0.06 1.97
N PHE A 89 4.77 0.89 2.59
CA PHE A 89 6.17 0.81 3.00
C PHE A 89 6.34 1.48 4.37
N GLY A 90 7.46 1.22 5.04
CA GLY A 90 7.81 1.86 6.30
C GLY A 90 8.64 0.99 7.23
N HIS A 91 8.47 -0.34 7.19
CA HIS A 91 9.24 -1.27 8.04
C HIS A 91 10.74 -1.20 7.79
N ASN A 92 11.13 -0.97 6.54
CA ASN A 92 12.53 -0.93 6.11
C ASN A 92 13.07 0.48 5.84
N ASP A 93 12.23 1.52 5.96
CA ASP A 93 12.57 2.90 5.61
C ASP A 93 13.26 3.66 6.75
N GLY A 94 13.16 3.12 7.96
CA GLY A 94 13.83 3.64 9.16
C GLY A 94 15.33 3.30 9.21
N GLY A 95 15.92 3.52 10.38
CA GLY A 95 17.36 3.35 10.59
C GLY A 95 18.13 4.66 10.52
N SER A 96 19.45 4.54 10.35
CA SER A 96 20.37 5.67 10.26
C SER A 96 21.26 5.51 9.03
N LEU A 97 21.35 6.58 8.23
CA LEU A 97 22.34 6.66 7.16
C LEU A 97 23.73 6.70 7.79
N SER A 98 24.43 5.58 7.68
CA SER A 98 25.77 5.34 8.21
C SER A 98 26.54 4.48 7.22
N THR A 99 27.83 4.24 7.46
CA THR A 99 28.63 3.34 6.62
C THR A 99 28.13 1.89 6.63
N GLY A 100 27.35 1.50 7.65
CA GLY A 100 26.68 0.20 7.75
C GLY A 100 25.24 0.15 7.23
N ASP A 101 24.75 1.21 6.57
CA ASP A 101 23.41 1.22 5.96
C ASP A 101 23.28 0.10 4.91
N ASN A 102 22.17 -0.63 4.95
CA ASN A 102 21.89 -1.74 4.05
C ASN A 102 21.22 -1.28 2.74
N GLY A 103 21.29 0.02 2.42
CA GLY A 103 20.70 0.64 1.23
C GLY A 103 19.20 0.90 1.32
N ARG A 104 18.57 0.71 2.49
CA ARG A 104 17.12 0.85 2.65
C ARG A 104 16.68 2.14 3.31
N THR A 105 17.49 2.67 4.25
CA THR A 105 17.14 3.87 5.02
C THR A 105 16.83 5.04 4.09
N ALA A 106 15.65 5.64 4.23
CA ALA A 106 15.31 6.88 3.51
C ALA A 106 15.90 8.09 4.23
N CYS A 107 16.11 9.20 3.51
CA CYS A 107 16.52 10.45 4.14
C CYS A 107 15.42 10.91 5.09
N PHE A 108 15.81 11.36 6.28
CA PHE A 108 14.85 11.89 7.24
C PHE A 108 14.28 13.23 6.72
N GLY A 109 12.96 13.37 6.75
CA GLY A 109 12.29 14.55 6.21
C GLY A 109 10.93 14.22 5.61
N GLY A 110 10.05 15.21 5.59
CA GLY A 110 8.69 15.10 5.03
C GLY A 110 8.52 15.79 3.68
N GLY A 111 9.59 16.36 3.12
CA GLY A 111 9.57 17.16 1.91
C GLY A 111 10.67 16.74 0.92
N THR A 112 11.45 17.72 0.46
CA THR A 112 12.45 17.56 -0.60
C THR A 112 13.87 17.42 -0.08
N GLU A 113 14.04 17.06 1.19
CA GLU A 113 15.35 16.86 1.80
C GLU A 113 16.15 15.78 1.03
N VAL A 114 17.46 16.00 0.95
CA VAL A 114 18.40 15.09 0.29
C VAL A 114 19.56 14.84 1.21
N CYS A 115 19.81 13.58 1.48
CA CYS A 115 20.96 13.08 2.23
C CYS A 115 21.98 12.49 1.24
N ILE A 116 23.21 12.27 1.70
CA ILE A 116 24.22 11.51 0.95
C ILE A 116 24.47 10.21 1.71
N SER A 117 24.41 9.07 1.02
CA SER A 117 24.69 7.76 1.61
C SER A 117 26.17 7.70 2.02
N PRO A 118 26.50 7.48 3.30
CA PRO A 118 27.89 7.31 3.72
C PRO A 118 28.53 6.02 3.19
N THR A 119 27.71 5.04 2.79
CA THR A 119 28.17 3.75 2.23
C THR A 119 28.55 3.86 0.75
N THR A 120 27.80 4.61 -0.05
CA THR A 120 27.92 4.61 -1.53
C THR A 120 28.20 5.98 -2.14
N GLY A 121 28.02 7.07 -1.40
CA GLY A 121 28.06 8.44 -1.92
C GLY A 121 26.82 8.85 -2.72
N GLU A 122 25.81 7.99 -2.87
CA GLU A 122 24.60 8.31 -3.63
C GLU A 122 23.73 9.36 -2.93
N LYS A 123 22.94 10.11 -3.73
CA LYS A 123 21.86 10.92 -3.17
C LYS A 123 20.74 10.02 -2.67
N VAL A 124 20.32 10.25 -1.44
CA VAL A 124 19.20 9.57 -0.79
C VAL A 124 18.11 10.59 -0.54
N TYR A 125 16.92 10.34 -1.08
CA TYR A 125 15.76 11.21 -0.92
C TYR A 125 14.86 10.75 0.24
N THR A 126 13.87 11.58 0.58
CA THR A 126 12.88 11.25 1.61
C THR A 126 11.92 10.16 1.16
N TYR A 127 11.28 9.51 2.14
CA TYR A 127 10.15 8.61 1.89
C TYR A 127 9.06 9.27 1.03
N VAL A 128 8.71 10.52 1.35
CA VAL A 128 7.70 11.29 0.63
C VAL A 128 8.13 11.51 -0.82
N PHE A 129 9.39 11.86 -1.06
CA PHE A 129 9.89 12.06 -2.42
C PHE A 129 9.76 10.78 -3.26
N TYR A 130 10.23 9.63 -2.76
CA TYR A 130 10.18 8.39 -3.54
C TYR A 130 8.76 7.99 -3.91
N LEU A 131 7.84 7.99 -2.94
CA LEU A 131 6.46 7.63 -3.21
C LEU A 131 5.71 8.68 -4.05
N LEU A 132 6.05 9.97 -3.92
CA LEU A 132 5.47 11.02 -4.75
C LEU A 132 5.92 10.90 -6.21
N GLN A 133 7.21 10.63 -6.47
CA GLN A 133 7.69 10.39 -7.83
C GLN A 133 7.07 9.13 -8.43
N ALA A 134 7.04 8.03 -7.67
CA ALA A 134 6.39 6.80 -8.10
C ALA A 134 4.90 7.04 -8.39
N GLY A 135 4.20 7.73 -7.51
CA GLY A 135 2.79 8.06 -7.68
C GLY A 135 2.53 8.89 -8.94
N LYS A 136 3.38 9.89 -9.23
CA LYS A 136 3.29 10.70 -10.46
C LYS A 136 3.46 9.86 -11.73
N LEU A 137 4.33 8.83 -11.72
CA LEU A 137 4.46 7.90 -12.84
C LEU A 137 3.14 7.14 -13.10
N MET A 138 2.42 6.78 -12.04
CA MET A 138 1.14 6.06 -12.15
C MET A 138 -0.01 6.98 -12.54
N THR A 139 -0.18 8.09 -11.82
CA THR A 139 -1.29 9.03 -12.05
C THR A 139 -1.16 9.75 -13.39
N GLY A 140 0.06 10.00 -13.87
CA GLY A 140 0.30 10.52 -15.22
C GLY A 140 -0.15 9.58 -16.34
N LYS A 141 -0.37 8.30 -16.04
CA LYS A 141 -0.95 7.28 -16.94
C LYS A 141 -2.44 7.03 -16.69
N GLY A 142 -3.07 7.82 -15.82
CA GLY A 142 -4.48 7.69 -15.45
C GLY A 142 -4.77 6.55 -14.47
N ALA A 143 -3.74 5.99 -13.80
CA ALA A 143 -3.94 5.01 -12.75
C ALA A 143 -4.20 5.68 -11.40
N HIS A 144 -4.98 5.03 -10.55
CA HIS A 144 -5.26 5.46 -9.19
C HIS A 144 -4.17 4.94 -8.24
N VAL A 145 -3.74 5.76 -7.30
CA VAL A 145 -2.75 5.40 -6.28
C VAL A 145 -3.43 5.31 -4.92
N VAL A 146 -3.25 4.19 -4.23
CA VAL A 146 -3.66 4.04 -2.83
C VAL A 146 -2.39 4.00 -2.00
N VAL A 147 -2.23 4.91 -1.03
CA VAL A 147 -1.13 4.84 -0.07
C VAL A 147 -1.68 4.37 1.26
N ALA A 148 -1.17 3.25 1.76
CA ALA A 148 -1.53 2.72 3.05
C ALA A 148 -0.46 3.03 4.11
N SER A 149 -0.88 3.24 5.36
CA SER A 149 0.05 3.28 6.49
C SER A 149 0.69 1.90 6.72
N PRO A 150 1.94 1.84 7.21
CA PRO A 150 2.57 0.55 7.49
C PRO A 150 1.78 -0.22 8.55
N THR A 151 1.70 -1.54 8.38
CA THR A 151 1.25 -2.45 9.45
C THR A 151 2.10 -2.28 10.71
N PRO A 152 1.53 -2.46 11.91
CA PRO A 152 2.33 -2.53 13.13
C PRO A 152 3.14 -3.83 13.22
N ASN A 153 4.26 -3.78 13.94
CA ASN A 153 4.87 -4.98 14.53
C ASN A 153 3.94 -5.59 15.59
N ASN A 154 4.37 -6.68 16.23
CA ASN A 154 3.63 -7.30 17.32
C ASN A 154 3.41 -6.33 18.50
N LEU A 155 2.20 -5.77 18.59
CA LEU A 155 1.83 -4.79 19.63
C LEU A 155 1.67 -5.40 21.03
N TRP A 156 1.74 -6.73 21.15
CA TRP A 156 1.68 -7.46 22.42
C TRP A 156 3.02 -8.07 22.83
N GLU A 157 4.11 -7.79 22.09
CA GLU A 157 5.45 -8.35 22.35
C GLU A 157 5.93 -8.10 23.80
N SER A 158 5.63 -6.93 24.36
CA SER A 158 5.99 -6.57 25.73
C SER A 158 5.04 -7.11 26.81
N GLY A 159 3.98 -7.81 26.41
CA GLY A 159 2.87 -8.21 27.27
C GLY A 159 1.82 -7.12 27.53
N THR A 160 2.05 -5.87 27.11
CA THR A 160 1.08 -4.77 27.20
C THR A 160 0.83 -4.18 25.83
N TRP A 161 -0.45 -3.97 25.48
CA TRP A 161 -0.82 -3.36 24.22
C TRP A 161 -0.55 -1.85 24.21
N GLY A 162 0.08 -1.36 23.14
CA GLY A 162 0.20 0.07 22.86
C GLY A 162 0.46 0.31 21.39
N TYR A 163 -0.16 1.34 20.81
CA TYR A 163 0.02 1.70 19.40
C TYR A 163 0.25 3.19 19.24
N THR A 164 1.33 3.53 18.55
CA THR A 164 1.61 4.87 18.03
C THR A 164 1.90 4.73 16.55
N ALA A 165 1.17 5.45 15.72
CA ALA A 165 1.39 5.43 14.28
C ALA A 165 2.84 5.87 13.96
N PRO A 166 3.59 5.11 13.14
CA PRO A 166 4.94 5.50 12.75
C PRO A 166 4.88 6.78 11.89
N ARG A 167 5.96 7.56 11.87
CA ARG A 167 6.06 8.80 11.06
C ARG A 167 5.67 8.61 9.59
N PHE A 168 5.89 7.42 9.04
CA PHE A 168 5.55 7.05 7.67
C PHE A 168 4.04 7.13 7.38
N THR A 169 3.18 7.01 8.41
CA THR A 169 1.74 7.25 8.31
C THR A 169 1.43 8.68 7.91
N ALA A 170 2.00 9.66 8.63
CA ALA A 170 1.83 11.07 8.30
C ALA A 170 2.45 11.40 6.94
N TYR A 171 3.61 10.81 6.62
CA TYR A 171 4.24 10.98 5.31
C TYR A 171 3.41 10.41 4.17
N GLY A 172 2.73 9.27 4.35
CA GLY A 172 1.81 8.72 3.35
C GLY A 172 0.64 9.66 3.07
N ARG A 173 0.09 10.32 4.10
CA ARG A 173 -0.93 11.36 3.92
C ARG A 173 -0.38 12.55 3.12
N THR A 174 0.84 12.99 3.40
CA THR A 174 1.51 14.03 2.60
C THR A 174 1.65 13.63 1.13
N VAL A 175 2.01 12.38 0.82
CA VAL A 175 2.10 11.87 -0.55
C VAL A 175 0.75 11.99 -1.26
N VAL A 176 -0.32 11.49 -0.65
CA VAL A 176 -1.67 11.54 -1.22
C VAL A 176 -2.13 12.97 -1.47
N ASN A 177 -1.95 13.86 -0.49
CA ASN A 177 -2.29 15.28 -0.63
C ASN A 177 -1.59 15.95 -1.82
N ASN A 178 -0.35 15.56 -2.12
CA ASN A 178 0.42 16.09 -3.25
C ASN A 178 0.07 15.44 -4.59
N LEU A 179 -0.47 14.23 -4.61
CA LEU A 179 -0.90 13.52 -5.83
C LEU A 179 -2.29 13.96 -6.31
N GLY A 180 -3.14 14.45 -5.41
CA GLY A 180 -4.46 14.99 -5.75
C GLY A 180 -5.52 13.91 -5.95
N SER A 181 -6.46 14.16 -6.85
CA SER A 181 -7.73 13.41 -6.95
C SER A 181 -7.61 11.94 -7.37
N LEU A 182 -6.48 11.54 -7.97
CA LEU A 182 -6.22 10.13 -8.31
C LEU A 182 -5.55 9.36 -7.17
N ALA A 183 -5.38 9.98 -5.99
CA ALA A 183 -4.77 9.33 -4.84
C ALA A 183 -5.70 9.27 -3.63
N ALA A 184 -5.63 8.18 -2.88
CA ALA A 184 -6.35 7.98 -1.63
C ALA A 184 -5.43 7.43 -0.55
N PHE A 185 -5.71 7.80 0.71
CA PHE A 185 -5.00 7.28 1.87
C PHE A 185 -5.84 6.24 2.62
N VAL A 186 -5.22 5.15 3.06
CA VAL A 186 -5.85 4.11 3.89
C VAL A 186 -5.03 3.93 5.16
N ASP A 187 -5.63 4.11 6.33
CA ASP A 187 -4.91 3.93 7.61
C ASP A 187 -4.88 2.46 8.04
N HIS A 188 -4.23 1.61 7.25
CA HIS A 188 -4.15 0.16 7.48
C HIS A 188 -3.56 -0.18 8.86
N GLY A 189 -2.49 0.51 9.27
CA GLY A 189 -1.86 0.32 10.57
C GLY A 189 -2.80 0.53 11.76
N LEU A 190 -3.66 1.56 11.72
CA LEU A 190 -4.65 1.81 12.77
C LEU A 190 -5.69 0.69 12.87
N TYR A 191 -6.19 0.20 11.73
CA TYR A 191 -7.20 -0.86 11.72
C TYR A 191 -6.60 -2.19 12.21
N VAL A 192 -5.36 -2.52 11.84
CA VAL A 192 -4.64 -3.68 12.38
C VAL A 192 -4.40 -3.54 13.88
N ALA A 193 -4.01 -2.35 14.35
CA ALA A 193 -3.78 -2.12 15.77
C ALA A 193 -5.04 -2.34 16.62
N ASN A 194 -6.19 -1.85 16.15
CA ASN A 194 -7.47 -2.04 16.81
C ASN A 194 -7.91 -3.51 16.82
N GLU A 195 -7.69 -4.24 15.72
CA GLU A 195 -7.93 -5.68 15.66
C GLU A 195 -7.05 -6.44 16.65
N TYR A 196 -5.76 -6.13 16.70
CA TYR A 196 -4.83 -6.76 17.64
C TYR A 196 -5.21 -6.50 19.10
N LYS A 197 -5.73 -5.31 19.40
CA LYS A 197 -6.27 -5.01 20.73
C LYS A 197 -7.45 -5.93 21.08
N ALA A 198 -8.36 -6.16 20.13
CA ALA A 198 -9.55 -6.99 20.33
C ALA A 198 -9.22 -8.49 20.44
N LEU A 199 -8.25 -8.98 19.66
CA LEU A 199 -7.83 -10.39 19.66
C LEU A 199 -7.03 -10.78 20.92
N GLY A 200 -6.32 -9.81 21.53
CA GLY A 200 -5.53 -10.03 22.74
C GLY A 200 -4.20 -10.75 22.52
N ALA A 201 -3.36 -10.74 23.55
CA ALA A 201 -1.96 -11.15 23.47
C ALA A 201 -1.75 -12.57 22.93
N ASN A 202 -2.50 -13.56 23.42
CA ASN A 202 -2.30 -14.96 23.03
C ASN A 202 -2.48 -15.18 21.53
N VAL A 203 -3.55 -14.61 20.95
CA VAL A 203 -3.83 -14.74 19.52
C VAL A 203 -2.80 -13.96 18.71
N VAL A 204 -2.52 -12.71 19.08
CA VAL A 204 -1.58 -11.88 18.31
C VAL A 204 -0.16 -12.45 18.37
N ASN A 205 0.33 -12.92 19.52
CA ASN A 205 1.65 -13.56 19.60
C ASN A 205 1.73 -14.81 18.70
N SER A 206 0.64 -15.57 18.53
CA SER A 206 0.61 -16.71 17.60
C SER A 206 0.69 -16.30 16.12
N PHE A 207 0.45 -15.02 15.81
CA PHE A 207 0.64 -14.49 14.46
C PHE A 207 2.12 -14.24 14.14
N TYR A 208 3.03 -14.29 15.10
CA TYR A 208 4.44 -13.91 14.92
C TYR A 208 5.37 -15.09 15.24
N PRO A 209 5.45 -16.11 14.37
CA PRO A 209 6.08 -17.39 14.68
C PRO A 209 7.62 -17.32 14.76
N ASN A 210 8.24 -16.34 14.12
CA ASN A 210 9.70 -16.25 13.99
C ASN A 210 10.27 -14.98 14.63
N ASP A 211 9.58 -13.84 14.45
CA ASP A 211 9.97 -12.51 14.91
C ASP A 211 8.73 -11.62 15.04
N HIS A 212 8.90 -10.39 15.51
CA HIS A 212 7.80 -9.45 15.76
C HIS A 212 7.25 -8.71 14.53
N THR A 213 7.68 -9.02 13.31
CA THR A 213 7.27 -8.31 12.09
C THR A 213 6.58 -9.23 11.08
N HIS A 214 7.12 -10.44 10.88
CA HIS A 214 6.65 -11.34 9.84
C HIS A 214 5.50 -12.22 10.34
N THR A 215 4.31 -11.97 9.79
CA THR A 215 3.10 -12.66 10.20
C THR A 215 3.00 -14.08 9.66
N SER A 216 2.39 -14.99 10.43
CA SER A 216 1.95 -16.31 9.98
C SER A 216 0.82 -16.20 8.94
N PRO A 217 0.48 -17.27 8.21
CA PRO A 217 -0.70 -17.31 7.35
C PRO A 217 -1.99 -16.77 8.00
N ALA A 218 -2.24 -17.12 9.26
CA ALA A 218 -3.42 -16.63 9.99
C ALA A 218 -3.33 -15.12 10.28
N GLY A 219 -2.16 -14.64 10.71
CA GLY A 219 -1.92 -13.21 10.95
C GLY A 219 -2.04 -12.39 9.67
N ALA A 220 -1.41 -12.83 8.58
CA ALA A 220 -1.48 -12.19 7.27
C ALA A 220 -2.91 -12.10 6.73
N LYS A 221 -3.73 -13.13 6.95
CA LYS A 221 -5.16 -13.12 6.62
C LYS A 221 -5.92 -12.10 7.47
N SER A 222 -5.63 -12.02 8.77
CA SER A 222 -6.22 -11.02 9.66
C SER A 222 -5.88 -9.60 9.20
N VAL A 223 -4.60 -9.34 8.92
CA VAL A 223 -4.09 -8.07 8.38
C VAL A 223 -4.80 -7.70 7.08
N ALA A 224 -4.88 -8.61 6.11
CA ALA A 224 -5.60 -8.38 4.86
C ALA A 224 -7.08 -8.02 5.07
N GLY A 225 -7.75 -8.66 6.04
CA GLY A 225 -9.11 -8.31 6.42
C GLY A 225 -9.23 -6.87 6.94
N GLN A 226 -8.27 -6.42 7.74
CA GLN A 226 -8.24 -5.05 8.25
C GLN A 226 -7.90 -4.03 7.17
N PHE A 227 -7.05 -4.36 6.18
CA PHE A 227 -6.88 -3.53 4.99
C PHE A 227 -8.22 -3.31 4.27
N MET A 228 -8.96 -4.39 3.99
CA MET A 228 -10.26 -4.31 3.32
C MET A 228 -11.25 -3.46 4.13
N LYS A 229 -11.26 -3.65 5.45
CA LYS A 229 -12.09 -2.85 6.35
C LYS A 229 -11.73 -1.36 6.30
N ALA A 230 -10.45 -1.03 6.39
CA ALA A 230 -9.96 0.35 6.30
C ALA A 230 -10.31 0.99 4.94
N LEU A 231 -10.15 0.24 3.85
CA LEU A 231 -10.48 0.67 2.48
C LEU A 231 -11.96 1.03 2.33
N MET A 232 -12.85 0.16 2.84
CA MET A 232 -14.30 0.37 2.76
C MET A 232 -14.77 1.50 3.68
N CYS A 233 -14.26 1.58 4.91
CA CYS A 233 -14.57 2.66 5.84
C CYS A 233 -14.07 4.03 5.35
N GLY A 234 -12.91 4.05 4.68
CA GLY A 234 -12.35 5.24 4.04
C GLY A 234 -13.05 5.64 2.74
N LYS A 235 -14.06 4.89 2.28
CA LYS A 235 -14.80 5.12 1.03
C LYS A 235 -13.90 5.26 -0.20
N SER A 236 -12.81 4.49 -0.27
CA SER A 236 -11.96 4.44 -1.46
C SER A 236 -12.73 3.86 -2.65
N ASP A 237 -12.53 4.38 -3.85
CA ASP A 237 -13.14 3.83 -5.07
C ASP A 237 -12.76 2.36 -5.32
N LEU A 238 -11.57 1.94 -4.86
CA LEU A 238 -11.14 0.54 -4.91
C LEU A 238 -12.08 -0.40 -4.11
N SER A 239 -12.81 0.12 -3.12
CA SER A 239 -13.76 -0.66 -2.33
C SER A 239 -14.94 -1.19 -3.15
N ALA A 240 -15.24 -0.59 -4.31
CA ALA A 240 -16.28 -1.07 -5.23
C ALA A 240 -16.02 -2.50 -5.73
N TYR A 241 -14.77 -2.96 -5.68
CA TYR A 241 -14.37 -4.31 -6.09
C TYR A 241 -14.34 -5.31 -4.93
N SER A 242 -14.68 -4.92 -3.70
CA SER A 242 -14.64 -5.82 -2.53
C SER A 242 -15.63 -6.98 -2.68
N THR A 243 -15.18 -8.20 -2.37
CA THR A 243 -16.06 -9.38 -2.21
C THR A 243 -16.69 -9.48 -0.82
N THR A 244 -16.21 -8.66 0.12
CA THR A 244 -16.59 -8.71 1.54
C THR A 244 -17.51 -7.55 1.90
N LYS A 245 -18.44 -7.81 2.82
CA LYS A 245 -19.21 -6.76 3.52
C LYS A 245 -18.43 -6.32 4.75
N ILE A 246 -18.45 -5.02 5.06
CA ILE A 246 -17.84 -4.49 6.30
C ILE A 246 -18.52 -5.16 7.51
N SER A 247 -17.73 -5.72 8.42
CA SER A 247 -18.18 -6.11 9.76
C SER A 247 -17.47 -5.29 10.84
N GLY A 248 -18.20 -4.90 11.88
CA GLY A 248 -17.67 -4.09 13.00
C GLY A 248 -17.57 -2.59 12.70
N ASN A 249 -16.92 -1.84 13.60
CA ASN A 249 -16.89 -0.37 13.55
C ASN A 249 -15.81 0.17 12.60
N CYS A 250 -16.11 1.29 11.93
CA CYS A 250 -15.13 2.15 11.29
C CYS A 250 -14.49 3.08 12.34
N TYR A 251 -13.24 3.45 12.09
CA TYR A 251 -12.42 4.35 12.90
C TYR A 251 -11.89 5.50 12.05
#